data_AF-A0A4R5BT83-F1
#
_entry.id   AF-A0A4R5BT83-F1
#
_cell.length_a   1.000
_cell.length_b   1.000
_cell.length_c   1.000
_cell.angle_alpha   90.00
_cell.angle_beta   90.00
_cell.angle_gamma   90.00
#
_symmetry.space_group_name_H-M   'P 1'
#
loop_
_entity.id
_entity.type
_entity.pdbx_description
1 polymer ?
#
loop_
_entity_poly.entity_id
_entity_poly.type
_entity_poly.pdbx_seq_one_letter_code
_entity_poly.pdbx_strand_id
1 'polypeptide(L)'
;MTHTYLRSQRPAVNHLADGLRRYAQGTCGELAAVELLIVHRFWLTRADFRSQFIERDVAPDVRADVLAWVKWDRAAAALACGRLVCSAGEAAVLQVAAALATGGAFSASALSSLDRENFARVLTATVQASGHSAAQVVIR
;
A
#
# COMPACT_ATOMS: atom_id res chain seq x y z
N MET A 1 -32.04 21.18 -15.52
CA MET A 1 -31.03 20.91 -14.47
C MET A 1 -31.29 19.51 -13.93
N THR A 2 -30.56 18.51 -14.44
CA THR A 2 -30.76 17.11 -14.07
C THR A 2 -29.44 16.60 -13.52
N HIS A 3 -29.32 16.63 -12.19
CA HIS A 3 -28.15 16.17 -11.45
C HIS A 3 -28.11 14.64 -11.58
N THR A 4 -27.45 14.17 -12.64
CA THR A 4 -27.32 12.74 -12.92
C THR A 4 -26.30 12.19 -11.93
N TYR A 5 -26.80 11.44 -10.95
CA TYR A 5 -26.01 10.68 -9.98
C TYR A 5 -24.89 9.91 -10.71
N LEU A 6 -23.66 10.39 -10.60
CA LEU A 6 -22.47 9.63 -10.95
C LEU A 6 -22.39 8.45 -9.98
N ARG A 7 -22.95 7.33 -10.43
CA ARG A 7 -22.76 5.98 -9.89
C ARG A 7 -21.32 5.88 -9.40
N SER A 8 -21.15 5.75 -8.08
CA SER A 8 -19.86 5.63 -7.41
C SER A 8 -19.06 4.47 -8.02
N GLN A 9 -18.32 4.78 -9.08
CA GLN A 9 -17.60 3.77 -9.84
C GLN A 9 -16.36 3.47 -9.02
N ARG A 10 -16.43 2.40 -8.22
CA ARG A 10 -15.30 1.86 -7.47
C ARG A 10 -14.17 1.69 -8.49
N PRO A 11 -13.06 2.46 -8.39
CA PRO A 11 -12.02 2.38 -9.41
C PRO A 11 -11.48 0.96 -9.44
N ALA A 12 -11.29 0.44 -10.66
CA ALA A 12 -10.64 -0.85 -10.88
C ALA A 12 -9.27 -0.83 -10.18
N VAL A 13 -8.83 -1.97 -9.65
CA VAL A 13 -7.58 -2.08 -8.87
C VAL A 13 -6.39 -1.50 -9.66
N ASN A 14 -6.38 -1.64 -10.98
CA ASN A 14 -5.34 -1.09 -11.85
C ASN A 14 -5.29 0.45 -11.79
N HIS A 15 -6.42 1.15 -11.90
CA HIS A 15 -6.47 2.62 -11.77
C HIS A 15 -6.06 3.10 -10.38
N LEU A 16 -6.40 2.33 -9.34
CA LEU A 16 -5.99 2.65 -7.99
C LEU A 16 -4.47 2.49 -7.82
N ALA A 17 -3.91 1.38 -8.32
CA ALA A 17 -2.48 1.12 -8.27
C ALA A 17 -1.69 2.21 -9.00
N ASP A 18 -2.16 2.65 -10.17
CA ASP A 18 -1.50 3.70 -10.95
C ASP A 18 -1.52 5.05 -10.21
N GLY A 19 -2.64 5.41 -9.59
CA GLY A 19 -2.74 6.62 -8.78
C GLY A 19 -1.83 6.61 -7.54
N LEU A 20 -1.73 5.45 -6.88
CA LEU A 20 -0.82 5.26 -5.74
C LEU A 20 0.65 5.41 -6.17
N ARG A 21 1.03 4.78 -7.28
CA ARG A 21 2.40 4.88 -7.83
C ARG A 21 2.76 6.31 -8.16
N ARG A 22 1.89 7.03 -8.86
CA ARG A 22 2.11 8.43 -9.25
C ARG A 22 2.36 9.33 -8.04
N TYR A 23 1.55 9.18 -6.99
CA TYR A 23 1.75 9.94 -5.76
C TYR A 23 3.08 9.58 -5.08
N ALA A 24 3.39 8.29 -5.00
CA ALA A 24 4.55 7.78 -4.27
C ALA A 24 5.91 8.03 -4.95
N GLN A 25 5.94 8.48 -6.22
CA GLN A 25 7.19 8.75 -6.97
C GLN A 25 8.12 9.75 -6.28
N GLY A 26 7.63 10.55 -5.32
CA GLY A 26 8.44 11.51 -4.57
C GLY A 26 9.50 10.90 -3.65
N THR A 27 9.34 9.64 -3.21
CA THR A 27 10.33 8.97 -2.34
C THR A 27 10.45 7.47 -2.63
N CYS A 28 11.66 6.91 -2.49
CA CYS A 28 11.88 5.47 -2.67
C CYS A 28 11.11 4.64 -1.63
N GLY A 29 11.03 5.12 -0.38
CA GLY A 29 10.34 4.45 0.72
C GLY A 29 8.84 4.31 0.49
N GLU A 30 8.18 5.39 0.10
CA GLU A 30 6.74 5.35 -0.19
C GLU A 30 6.43 4.55 -1.45
N LEU A 31 7.26 4.66 -2.50
CA LEU A 31 7.08 3.87 -3.70
C LEU A 31 7.21 2.36 -3.42
N ALA A 32 8.22 1.96 -2.65
CA ALA A 32 8.40 0.57 -2.25
C ALA A 32 7.25 0.04 -1.39
N ALA A 33 6.72 0.86 -0.47
CA ALA A 33 5.55 0.52 0.33
C ALA A 33 4.29 0.31 -0.54
N VAL A 34 4.09 1.17 -1.53
CA VAL A 34 3.00 1.03 -2.51
C VAL A 34 3.15 -0.24 -3.33
N GLU A 35 4.33 -0.51 -3.90
CA GLU A 35 4.57 -1.73 -4.67
C GLU A 35 4.36 -2.99 -3.81
N LEU A 36 4.77 -2.96 -2.54
CA LEU A 36 4.54 -4.04 -1.59
C LEU A 36 3.04 -4.34 -1.42
N LEU A 37 2.21 -3.30 -1.24
CA LEU A 37 0.76 -3.50 -1.15
C LEU A 37 0.15 -3.98 -2.48
N ILE A 38 0.65 -3.51 -3.62
CA ILE A 38 0.18 -3.94 -4.94
C ILE A 38 0.47 -5.42 -5.18
N VAL A 39 1.71 -5.86 -4.93
CA VAL A 39 2.13 -7.25 -5.17
C VAL A 39 1.51 -8.20 -4.14
N HIS A 40 1.27 -7.76 -2.91
CA HIS A 40 0.59 -8.55 -1.87
C HIS A 40 -0.93 -8.65 -2.11
N ARG A 41 -1.55 -7.70 -2.83
CA ARG A 41 -2.97 -7.66 -3.28
C ARG A 41 -4.05 -7.60 -2.19
N PHE A 42 -3.82 -8.14 -1.00
CA PHE A 42 -4.84 -8.27 0.05
C PHE A 42 -5.46 -6.91 0.46
N TRP A 43 -4.63 -5.97 0.91
CA TRP A 43 -5.11 -4.67 1.43
C TRP A 43 -5.80 -3.81 0.35
N LEU A 44 -5.32 -3.85 -0.89
CA LEU A 44 -5.89 -3.03 -1.97
C LEU A 44 -7.17 -3.61 -2.59
N THR A 45 -7.50 -4.87 -2.35
CA THR A 45 -8.77 -5.47 -2.80
C THR A 45 -9.91 -5.21 -1.80
N ARG A 46 -9.57 -5.04 -0.53
CA ARG A 46 -10.50 -4.82 0.59
C ARG A 46 -11.24 -3.49 0.52
N ALA A 47 -12.57 -3.54 0.63
CA ALA A 47 -13.41 -2.35 0.56
C ALA A 47 -13.25 -1.44 1.79
N ASP A 48 -13.20 -2.07 2.97
CA ASP A 48 -13.05 -1.42 4.27
C ASP A 48 -11.70 -0.73 4.42
N PHE A 49 -10.63 -1.34 3.90
CA PHE A 49 -9.31 -0.71 3.89
C PHE A 49 -9.29 0.50 2.94
N ARG A 50 -9.80 0.32 1.71
CA ARG A 50 -9.84 1.38 0.69
C ARG A 50 -10.67 2.59 1.11
N SER A 51 -11.79 2.40 1.79
CA SER A 51 -12.68 3.50 2.17
C SER A 51 -12.12 4.32 3.34
N GLN A 52 -11.31 3.71 4.21
CA GLN A 52 -10.81 4.36 5.43
C GLN A 52 -9.39 4.90 5.29
N PHE A 53 -8.54 4.21 4.54
CA PHE A 53 -7.10 4.47 4.53
C PHE A 53 -6.56 4.91 3.18
N ILE A 54 -7.39 4.98 2.14
CA ILE A 54 -6.97 5.53 0.85
C ILE A 54 -7.75 6.80 0.54
N GLU A 55 -7.01 7.88 0.34
CA GLU A 55 -7.55 9.13 -0.18
C GLU A 55 -7.29 9.20 -1.68
N ARG A 56 -8.17 9.92 -2.38
CA ARG A 56 -8.08 10.11 -3.82
C ARG A 56 -8.32 11.58 -4.11
N ASP A 57 -7.47 12.14 -4.95
CA ASP A 57 -7.74 13.41 -5.59
C ASP A 57 -8.15 13.14 -7.04
N VAL A 58 -9.29 13.70 -7.43
CA VAL A 58 -9.87 13.52 -8.76
C VAL A 58 -10.00 14.90 -9.36
N ALA A 59 -9.17 15.22 -10.35
CA ALA A 59 -9.34 16.44 -11.12
C ALA A 59 -10.73 16.42 -11.80
N PRO A 60 -11.59 17.43 -11.58
CA PRO A 60 -12.98 17.43 -12.06
C PRO A 60 -13.12 17.27 -13.59
N ASP A 61 -12.14 17.75 -14.36
CA ASP A 61 -12.24 17.88 -15.82
C ASP A 61 -11.36 16.91 -16.62
N VAL A 62 -10.57 16.05 -15.96
CA VAL A 62 -9.67 15.13 -16.67
C VAL A 62 -9.97 13.70 -16.25
N ARG A 63 -10.54 12.92 -17.18
CA ARG A 63 -10.77 11.47 -17.07
C ARG A 63 -9.52 10.62 -16.76
N ALA A 64 -8.34 11.20 -16.54
CA ALA A 64 -7.07 10.49 -16.67
C ALA A 64 -6.20 10.44 -15.41
N ASP A 65 -6.30 11.38 -14.46
CA ASP A 65 -5.32 11.44 -13.36
C ASP A 65 -5.96 11.43 -11.99
N VAL A 66 -6.32 10.23 -11.54
CA VAL A 66 -6.58 9.97 -10.13
C VAL A 66 -5.23 9.89 -9.43
N LEU A 67 -4.91 10.88 -8.59
CA LEU A 67 -3.87 10.71 -7.57
C LEU A 67 -4.50 9.98 -6.39
N ALA A 68 -3.75 9.06 -5.78
CA ALA A 68 -4.19 8.36 -4.59
C ALA A 68 -3.03 8.18 -3.63
N TRP A 69 -3.31 8.21 -2.33
CA TRP A 69 -2.30 7.95 -1.31
C TRP A 69 -2.88 7.16 -0.15
N VAL A 70 -2.01 6.40 0.50
CA VAL A 70 -2.38 5.67 1.72
C VAL A 70 -2.13 6.59 2.92
N LYS A 71 -3.09 6.66 3.83
CA LYS A 71 -2.93 7.32 5.13
C LYS A 71 -2.13 6.39 6.05
N TRP A 72 -0.82 6.26 5.81
CA TRP A 72 0.06 5.27 6.44
C TRP A 72 -0.03 5.24 7.97
N ASP A 73 0.08 6.39 8.64
CA ASP A 73 -0.01 6.48 10.10
C ASP A 73 -1.38 6.01 10.62
N ARG A 74 -2.47 6.34 9.91
CA ARG A 74 -3.82 5.89 10.27
C ARG A 74 -4.00 4.39 10.07
N ALA A 75 -3.44 3.84 9.00
CA ALA A 75 -3.47 2.40 8.74
C ALA A 75 -2.67 1.63 9.80
N ALA A 76 -1.47 2.10 10.13
CA ALA A 76 -0.63 1.52 11.17
C ALA A 76 -1.30 1.59 12.56
N ALA A 77 -1.89 2.73 12.91
CA ALA A 77 -2.64 2.87 14.16
C ALA A 77 -3.87 1.96 14.21
N ALA A 78 -4.62 1.83 13.10
CA ALA A 78 -5.75 0.91 13.03
C ALA A 78 -5.34 -0.55 13.20
N LEU A 79 -4.20 -0.93 12.61
CA LEU A 79 -3.61 -2.26 12.77
C LEU A 79 -3.22 -2.51 14.23
N ALA A 80 -2.47 -1.59 14.85
CA ALA A 80 -2.00 -1.71 16.23
C ALA A 80 -3.16 -1.80 17.25
N CYS A 81 -4.28 -1.12 16.96
CA CYS A 81 -5.48 -1.21 17.79
C CYS A 81 -6.37 -2.44 17.50
N GLY A 82 -5.94 -3.37 16.64
CA GLY A 82 -6.70 -4.57 16.30
C GLY A 82 -8.00 -4.30 15.53
N ARG A 83 -8.11 -3.14 14.85
CA ARG A 83 -9.33 -2.75 14.12
C ARG A 83 -9.40 -3.34 12.71
N LEU A 84 -8.36 -4.05 12.29
CA LEU A 84 -8.29 -4.72 10.99
C LEU A 84 -8.30 -6.23 11.21
N VAL A 85 -9.34 -6.89 10.69
CA VAL A 85 -9.37 -8.37 10.65
C VAL A 85 -8.35 -8.84 9.63
N CYS A 86 -7.29 -9.50 10.08
CA CYS A 86 -6.24 -10.05 9.24
C CYS A 86 -5.45 -11.13 9.98
N SER A 87 -4.70 -11.94 9.25
CA SER A 87 -3.69 -12.84 9.80
C SER A 87 -2.46 -12.06 10.31
N ALA A 88 -1.59 -12.74 11.06
CA ALA A 88 -0.33 -12.15 11.51
C ALA A 88 0.59 -11.75 10.34
N GLY A 89 0.65 -12.56 9.28
CA GLY A 89 1.45 -12.25 8.09
C GLY A 89 0.92 -11.04 7.31
N GLU A 90 -0.40 -10.95 7.12
CA GLU A 90 -1.04 -9.77 6.49
C GLU A 90 -0.81 -8.49 7.31
N ALA A 91 -0.89 -8.61 8.64
CA ALA A 91 -0.56 -7.52 9.57
C ALA A 91 0.90 -7.09 9.41
N ALA A 92 1.84 -8.04 9.37
CA ALA A 92 3.26 -7.75 9.21
C ALA A 92 3.56 -7.06 7.87
N VAL A 93 2.91 -7.46 6.76
CA VAL A 93 3.07 -6.76 5.47
C VAL A 93 2.62 -5.30 5.58
N LEU A 94 1.48 -5.02 6.20
CA LEU A 94 1.00 -3.63 6.37
C LEU A 94 1.91 -2.82 7.31
N GLN A 95 2.37 -3.42 8.40
CA GLN A 95 3.29 -2.80 9.34
C GLN A 95 4.61 -2.41 8.66
N VAL A 96 5.19 -3.34 7.87
CA VAL A 96 6.42 -3.07 7.11
C VAL A 96 6.17 -1.99 6.07
N ALA A 97 5.09 -2.08 5.28
CA ALA A 97 4.78 -1.06 4.28
C ALA A 97 4.65 0.34 4.90
N ALA A 98 3.93 0.46 6.02
CA ALA A 98 3.81 1.74 6.72
C ALA A 98 5.16 2.26 7.23
N ALA A 99 6.00 1.39 7.80
CA ALA A 99 7.34 1.77 8.24
C ALA A 99 8.23 2.25 7.08
N LEU A 100 8.21 1.55 5.93
CA LEU A 100 8.98 1.96 4.75
C LEU A 100 8.52 3.32 4.21
N ALA A 101 7.21 3.57 4.18
CA ALA A 101 6.66 4.83 3.69
C ALA A 101 6.98 6.03 4.59
N THR A 102 7.03 5.83 5.91
CA THR A 102 7.27 6.91 6.88
C THR A 102 8.73 7.01 7.34
N GLY A 103 9.63 6.17 6.80
CA GLY A 103 11.03 6.09 7.24
C GLY A 103 11.21 5.53 8.66
N GLY A 104 10.22 4.78 9.14
CA GLY A 104 10.23 4.13 10.45
C GLY A 104 10.94 2.77 10.47
N ALA A 105 10.97 2.15 11.65
CA ALA A 105 11.51 0.81 11.86
C ALA A 105 10.38 -0.23 12.01
N PHE A 106 10.67 -1.48 11.65
CA PHE A 106 9.81 -2.63 11.92
C PHE A 106 10.57 -3.72 12.67
N SER A 107 9.86 -4.56 13.43
CA SER A 107 10.45 -5.58 14.28
C SER A 107 10.82 -6.85 13.50
N ALA A 108 11.83 -7.58 13.97
CA ALA A 108 12.15 -8.91 13.44
C ALA A 108 10.98 -9.91 13.59
N SER A 109 10.12 -9.72 14.60
CA SER A 109 8.92 -10.54 14.79
C SER A 109 7.90 -10.38 13.65
N ALA A 110 7.85 -9.22 13.00
CA ALA A 110 7.03 -9.04 11.81
C ALA A 110 7.50 -10.00 10.71
N LEU A 111 8.82 -10.11 10.49
CA LEU A 111 9.41 -11.00 9.50
C LEU A 111 9.13 -12.48 9.78
N SER A 112 9.19 -12.91 11.05
CA SER A 112 8.94 -14.31 11.42
C SER A 112 7.49 -14.77 11.21
N SER A 113 6.55 -13.82 11.06
CA SER A 113 5.13 -14.13 10.83
C SER A 113 4.78 -14.31 9.35
N LEU A 114 5.72 -14.03 8.45
CA LEU A 114 5.52 -14.08 7.01
C LEU A 114 5.74 -15.51 6.49
N ASP A 115 4.89 -15.93 5.56
CA ASP A 115 5.23 -17.04 4.68
C ASP A 115 6.40 -16.68 3.74
N ARG A 116 6.96 -17.68 3.05
CA ARG A 116 8.12 -17.50 2.16
C ARG A 116 7.88 -16.45 1.06
N GLU A 117 6.66 -16.38 0.52
CA GLU A 117 6.32 -15.48 -0.59
C GLU A 117 6.24 -14.02 -0.12
N ASN A 118 5.53 -13.79 0.99
CA ASN A 118 5.42 -12.46 1.59
C ASN A 118 6.74 -11.99 2.21
N PHE A 119 7.56 -12.91 2.73
CA PHE A 119 8.92 -12.62 3.17
C PHE A 119 9.80 -12.13 2.01
N ALA A 120 9.74 -12.79 0.84
CA ALA A 120 10.44 -12.33 -0.37
C ALA A 120 10.02 -10.93 -0.82
N ARG A 121 8.71 -10.66 -0.81
CA ARG A 121 8.15 -9.35 -1.15
C ARG A 121 8.63 -8.25 -0.19
N VAL A 122 8.61 -8.52 1.11
CA VAL A 122 9.07 -7.58 2.14
C VAL A 122 10.56 -7.25 2.00
N LEU A 123 11.41 -8.26 1.77
CA LEU A 123 12.84 -8.00 1.56
C LEU A 123 13.08 -7.20 0.28
N THR A 124 12.39 -7.53 -0.81
CA THR A 124 12.48 -6.77 -2.06
C THR A 124 12.08 -5.32 -1.86
N ALA A 125 10.97 -5.06 -1.16
CA ALA A 125 10.52 -3.72 -0.84
C ALA A 125 11.52 -2.95 0.04
N THR A 126 12.17 -3.62 0.99
CA THR A 126 13.18 -2.99 1.87
C THR A 126 14.42 -2.56 1.08
N VAL A 127 14.86 -3.39 0.13
CA VAL A 127 15.95 -3.05 -0.80
C VAL A 127 15.57 -1.87 -1.70
N GLN A 128 14.35 -1.87 -2.25
CA GLN A 128 13.83 -0.77 -3.07
C GLN A 128 13.71 0.54 -2.28
N ALA A 129 13.22 0.48 -1.04
CA ALA A 129 13.10 1.64 -0.14
C ALA A 129 14.46 2.28 0.15
N SER A 130 15.53 1.47 0.15
CA SER A 130 16.91 1.93 0.32
C SER A 130 17.52 2.53 -0.95
N GLY A 131 16.73 2.72 -2.03
CA GLY A 131 17.19 3.25 -3.32
C GLY A 131 17.87 2.23 -4.24
N HIS A 132 17.89 0.95 -3.87
CA HIS A 132 18.58 -0.11 -4.62
C HIS A 132 17.62 -0.91 -5.51
N SER A 133 16.74 -0.25 -6.25
CA SER A 133 15.64 -0.91 -6.97
C SER A 133 16.05 -1.90 -8.08
N ALA A 134 17.32 -1.86 -8.52
CA ALA A 134 17.87 -2.82 -9.47
C ALA A 134 18.45 -4.10 -8.81
N ALA A 135 18.60 -4.11 -7.49
CA ALA A 135 19.12 -5.26 -6.77
C ALA A 135 18.05 -6.35 -6.63
N GLN A 136 18.47 -7.61 -6.73
CA GLN A 136 17.60 -8.76 -6.62
C GLN A 136 17.84 -9.50 -5.31
N VAL A 137 16.75 -9.87 -4.63
CA VAL A 137 16.79 -10.72 -3.44
C VAL A 137 16.63 -12.17 -3.88
N VAL A 138 17.64 -12.99 -3.60
CA VAL A 138 17.61 -14.44 -3.86
C VAL A 138 17.32 -15.18 -2.55
N ILE A 139 16.15 -15.80 -2.46
CA ILE A 139 15.78 -16.66 -1.33
C ILE A 139 16.04 -18.11 -1.70
N ARG A 140 16.92 -18.75 -0.94
CA ARG A 140 17.23 -20.19 -1.06
C ARG A 140 16.42 -20.94 -0.01
#